data_AF-A0A4Q3YZZ6-F1
#
_entry.id   AF-A0A4Q3YZZ6-F1
#
_cell.length_a   1.000
_cell.length_b   1.000
_cell.length_c   1.000
_cell.angle_alpha   90.00
_cell.angle_beta   90.00
_cell.angle_gamma   90.00
#
_symmetry.space_group_name_H-M   'P 1'
#
loop_
_entity.id
_entity.type
_entity.pdbx_description
1 polymer ?
#
loop_
_entity_poly.entity_id
_entity_poly.type
_entity_poly.pdbx_seq_one_letter_code
_entity_poly.pdbx_strand_id
1 'polypeptide(L)'
;MADGNITKHVMYGAVAPDDFESMLDLDRYGARSTAFDKIISATHDHFWDPLDKKYIDFDEPFDIENVAMTPEEMSPVLKLPYVAQTLTDPKERIAFINNMQLWNFSSILHGEQGALNLSASLCHVLLDQGAQEYAANQTREEARHVTAFAKYIKARWGRPVECGAALKALLVEIIE
;
A
#
# COMPACT_ATOMS: atom_id res chain seq x y z
N MET A 1 17.47 26.81 -2.76
CA MET A 1 16.11 27.28 -2.40
C MET A 1 15.15 26.55 -3.31
N ALA A 2 14.46 25.55 -2.78
CA ALA A 2 13.38 24.84 -3.47
C ALA A 2 12.09 25.24 -2.76
N ASP A 3 11.63 26.46 -3.03
CA ASP A 3 10.29 26.92 -2.67
C ASP A 3 9.33 26.32 -3.70
N GLY A 4 8.75 25.17 -3.35
CA GLY A 4 7.82 24.43 -4.20
C GLY A 4 6.64 23.95 -3.38
N ASN A 5 5.76 24.89 -3.02
CA ASN A 5 4.40 24.71 -2.51
C ASN A 5 3.87 23.27 -2.53
N ILE A 6 4.14 22.52 -1.46
CA ILE A 6 3.07 21.71 -0.87
C ILE A 6 2.20 22.74 -0.17
N THR A 7 0.99 22.96 -0.68
CA THR A 7 0.00 23.84 -0.06
C THR A 7 -0.15 23.40 1.39
N LYS A 8 0.55 24.06 2.33
CA LYS A 8 0.29 23.92 3.77
C LYS A 8 -1.07 24.55 3.98
N HIS A 9 -2.12 23.77 3.72
CA HIS A 9 -3.44 24.14 4.14
C HIS A 9 -3.35 24.28 5.66
N VAL A 10 -3.67 25.45 6.18
CA VAL A 10 -3.61 25.80 7.62
C VAL A 10 -4.34 24.75 8.49
N MET A 11 -5.22 23.96 7.87
CA MET A 11 -5.96 22.83 8.43
C MET A 11 -5.08 21.66 8.92
N TYR A 12 -3.89 21.46 8.36
CA TYR A 12 -3.01 20.33 8.72
C TYR A 12 -2.02 20.67 9.84
N GLY A 13 -2.25 21.74 10.63
CA GLY A 13 -1.34 22.23 11.67
C GLY A 13 -0.46 21.11 12.22
N ALA A 14 0.85 21.20 12.03
CA ALA A 14 1.77 20.11 12.31
C ALA A 14 2.80 20.56 13.33
N VAL A 15 3.12 19.66 14.25
CA VAL A 15 4.15 19.84 15.27
C VAL A 15 5.30 18.89 15.02
N ALA A 16 6.43 19.12 15.69
CA ALA A 16 7.54 18.18 15.63
C ALA A 16 7.09 16.82 16.23
N PRO A 17 7.56 15.68 15.71
CA PRO A 17 7.17 14.36 16.22
C PRO A 17 7.44 14.16 17.72
N ASP A 18 8.38 14.90 18.29
CA ASP A 18 8.78 14.88 19.70
C ASP A 18 8.14 15.99 20.56
N ASP A 19 7.32 16.87 19.96
CA ASP A 19 6.61 17.95 20.65
C ASP A 19 5.21 17.48 21.13
N PHE A 20 5.21 16.55 22.08
CA PHE A 20 3.97 16.06 22.67
C PHE A 20 3.27 17.12 23.54
N GLU A 21 4.00 18.12 24.06
CA GLU A 21 3.42 19.19 24.87
C GLU A 21 2.39 20.01 24.09
N SER A 22 2.68 20.34 22.82
CA SER A 22 1.71 21.00 21.95
C SER A 22 0.41 20.20 21.74
N MET A 23 0.45 18.87 21.85
CA MET A 23 -0.75 18.04 21.74
C MET A 23 -1.66 18.14 22.99
N LEU A 24 -1.13 18.63 24.11
CA LEU A 24 -1.82 18.81 25.38
C LEU A 24 -2.32 20.25 25.59
N ASP A 25 -2.03 21.16 24.65
CA ASP A 25 -2.55 22.51 24.67
C ASP A 25 -4.09 22.50 24.79
N LEU A 26 -4.62 23.35 25.68
CA LEU A 26 -6.05 23.33 26.01
C LEU A 26 -6.92 23.85 24.85
N ASP A 27 -6.44 24.87 24.14
CA ASP A 27 -7.18 25.50 23.04
C ASP A 27 -7.27 24.55 21.84
N ARG A 28 -6.26 23.70 21.66
CA ARG A 28 -6.26 22.61 20.65
C ARG A 28 -7.54 21.78 20.71
N TYR A 29 -8.03 21.41 21.89
CA TYR A 29 -9.25 20.60 22.03
C TYR A 29 -10.52 21.30 21.53
N GLY A 30 -10.52 22.64 21.51
CA GLY A 30 -11.61 23.45 20.96
C GLY A 30 -11.47 23.76 19.46
N ALA A 31 -10.33 23.44 18.85
CA ALA A 31 -9.97 23.86 17.49
C ALA A 31 -10.10 22.76 16.41
N ARG A 32 -10.74 21.63 16.70
CA ARG A 32 -10.90 20.52 15.75
C ARG A 32 -11.65 20.96 14.49
N SER A 33 -11.04 20.77 13.34
CA SER A 33 -11.62 20.99 12.03
C SER A 33 -12.66 19.93 11.67
N THR A 34 -13.65 20.32 10.87
CA THR A 34 -14.64 19.40 10.28
C THR A 34 -14.22 18.87 8.91
N ALA A 35 -13.05 19.29 8.40
CA ALA A 35 -12.57 18.93 7.06
C ALA A 35 -12.45 17.42 6.82
N PHE A 36 -12.22 16.64 7.89
CA PHE A 36 -12.02 15.19 7.82
C PHE A 36 -13.29 14.37 8.09
N ASP A 37 -14.35 14.98 8.61
CA ASP A 37 -15.52 14.23 9.12
C ASP A 37 -16.20 13.40 8.04
N LYS A 38 -16.32 13.95 6.83
CA LYS A 38 -16.95 13.26 5.70
C LYS A 38 -16.12 12.06 5.24
N ILE A 39 -14.80 12.21 5.13
CA ILE A 39 -13.94 11.12 4.66
C ILE A 39 -13.82 10.03 5.73
N ILE A 40 -13.73 10.41 7.01
CA ILE A 40 -13.74 9.48 8.15
C ILE A 40 -15.05 8.69 8.14
N SER A 41 -16.20 9.35 8.05
CA SER A 41 -17.50 8.67 8.07
C SER A 41 -17.66 7.68 6.90
N ALA A 42 -17.18 8.03 5.71
CA ALA A 42 -17.26 7.18 4.53
C ALA A 42 -16.43 5.87 4.65
N THR A 43 -15.40 5.84 5.50
CA THR A 43 -14.62 4.60 5.73
C THR A 43 -15.46 3.47 6.31
N HIS A 44 -16.54 3.78 7.03
CA HIS A 44 -17.46 2.77 7.55
C HIS A 44 -18.27 2.10 6.44
N ASP A 45 -18.68 2.85 5.41
CA ASP A 45 -19.53 2.34 4.32
C ASP A 45 -18.76 1.46 3.34
N HIS A 46 -17.45 1.65 3.24
CA HIS A 46 -16.57 0.94 2.31
C HIS A 46 -15.58 0.01 3.00
N PHE A 47 -15.92 -0.39 4.21
CA PHE A 47 -15.11 -1.28 5.01
C PHE A 47 -14.98 -2.66 4.34
N TRP A 48 -13.73 -3.14 4.26
CA TRP A 48 -13.43 -4.52 3.90
C TRP A 48 -12.57 -5.23 4.94
N ASP A 49 -12.57 -6.55 4.94
CA ASP A 49 -11.76 -7.38 5.84
C ASP A 49 -11.08 -8.51 5.07
N PRO A 50 -9.74 -8.51 4.94
CA PRO A 50 -9.04 -9.58 4.25
C PRO A 50 -9.17 -10.93 4.95
N LEU A 51 -9.61 -10.99 6.20
CA LEU A 51 -9.80 -12.27 6.91
C LEU A 51 -11.20 -12.87 6.70
N ASP A 52 -12.11 -12.12 6.08
CA ASP A 52 -13.46 -12.56 5.76
C ASP A 52 -13.53 -12.99 4.28
N LYS A 53 -13.85 -14.28 4.07
CA LYS A 53 -13.95 -14.89 2.73
C LYS A 53 -14.97 -14.21 1.82
N LYS A 54 -15.92 -13.44 2.36
CA LYS A 54 -16.86 -12.67 1.53
C LYS A 54 -16.17 -11.61 0.67
N TYR A 55 -14.97 -11.16 1.07
CA TYR A 55 -14.16 -10.23 0.27
C TYR A 55 -13.14 -10.98 -0.58
N ILE A 56 -12.32 -11.83 0.05
CA ILE A 56 -11.28 -12.60 -0.65
C ILE A 56 -11.19 -14.00 -0.03
N ASP A 57 -11.42 -15.04 -0.85
CA ASP A 57 -11.15 -16.42 -0.45
C ASP A 57 -9.74 -16.86 -0.90
N PHE A 58 -8.78 -16.82 0.03
CA PHE A 58 -7.41 -17.25 -0.25
C PHE A 58 -7.27 -18.77 -0.46
N ASP A 59 -8.27 -19.56 -0.06
CA ASP A 59 -8.24 -21.02 -0.23
C ASP A 59 -8.70 -21.47 -1.62
N GLU A 60 -9.29 -20.56 -2.41
CA GLU A 60 -9.68 -20.85 -3.78
C GLU A 60 -8.44 -21.31 -4.58
N PRO A 61 -8.45 -22.52 -5.15
CA PRO A 61 -7.28 -23.04 -5.85
C PRO A 61 -7.03 -22.27 -7.15
N PHE A 62 -5.76 -22.05 -7.48
CA PHE A 62 -5.34 -21.47 -8.75
C PHE A 62 -4.21 -22.32 -9.33
N ASP A 63 -4.39 -22.83 -10.55
CA ASP A 63 -3.39 -23.63 -11.24
C ASP A 63 -2.29 -22.74 -11.83
N ILE A 64 -1.34 -22.37 -10.97
CA ILE A 64 -0.26 -21.45 -11.32
C ILE A 64 0.72 -22.00 -12.36
N GLU A 65 0.72 -23.32 -12.57
CA GLU A 65 1.62 -23.98 -13.53
C GLU A 65 1.04 -23.97 -14.94
N ASN A 66 -0.29 -24.00 -15.09
CA ASN A 66 -0.94 -24.12 -16.39
C ASN A 66 -1.87 -22.95 -16.75
N VAL A 67 -2.12 -22.00 -15.84
CA VAL A 67 -2.98 -20.84 -16.10
C VAL A 67 -2.22 -19.54 -15.86
N ALA A 68 -2.17 -18.69 -16.88
CA ALA A 68 -1.63 -17.33 -16.76
C ALA A 68 -2.60 -16.44 -15.96
N MET A 69 -2.09 -15.74 -14.95
CA MET A 69 -2.88 -14.83 -14.10
C MET A 69 -3.41 -13.61 -14.86
N THR A 70 -2.71 -13.20 -15.92
CA THR A 70 -3.13 -12.10 -16.80
C THR A 70 -3.02 -12.54 -18.26
N PRO A 71 -3.86 -12.00 -19.16
CA PRO A 71 -3.72 -12.25 -20.59
C PRO A 71 -2.30 -11.94 -21.10
N GLU A 72 -1.81 -12.75 -22.03
CA GLU A 72 -0.45 -12.61 -22.58
C GLU A 72 -0.24 -11.24 -23.24
N GLU A 73 -1.30 -10.64 -23.78
CA GLU A 73 -1.28 -9.33 -24.41
C GLU A 73 -0.86 -8.21 -23.45
N MET A 74 -1.08 -8.40 -22.14
CA MET A 74 -0.64 -7.49 -21.07
C MET A 74 0.85 -7.62 -20.74
N SER A 75 1.56 -8.55 -21.37
CA SER A 75 3.01 -8.72 -21.26
C SER A 75 3.72 -8.37 -22.58
N PRO A 76 3.88 -7.07 -22.93
CA PRO A 76 4.50 -6.64 -24.19
C PRO A 76 5.90 -7.24 -24.42
N VAL A 77 6.63 -7.53 -23.35
CA VAL A 77 7.96 -8.17 -23.41
C VAL A 77 7.94 -9.52 -24.13
N LEU A 78 6.86 -10.29 -24.00
CA LEU A 78 6.69 -11.59 -24.68
C LEU A 78 6.50 -11.47 -26.20
N LYS A 79 6.21 -10.26 -26.70
CA LYS A 79 6.07 -9.93 -28.13
C LYS A 79 7.38 -9.45 -28.75
N LEU A 80 8.41 -9.18 -27.95
CA LEU A 80 9.71 -8.76 -28.47
C LEU A 80 10.33 -9.92 -29.26
N PRO A 81 10.89 -9.69 -30.47
CA PRO A 81 11.33 -10.77 -31.37
C PRO A 81 12.28 -11.77 -30.69
N TYR A 82 13.27 -11.28 -29.94
CA TYR A 82 14.20 -12.15 -29.22
C TYR A 82 13.51 -13.03 -28.18
N VAL A 83 12.59 -12.46 -27.39
CA VAL A 83 11.88 -13.18 -26.33
C VAL A 83 10.90 -14.19 -26.93
N ALA A 84 10.13 -13.79 -27.94
CA ALA A 84 9.19 -14.67 -28.63
C ALA A 84 9.88 -15.86 -29.33
N GLN A 85 11.10 -15.67 -29.83
CA GLN A 85 11.91 -16.72 -30.44
C GLN A 85 12.62 -17.61 -29.40
N THR A 86 12.79 -17.13 -28.17
CA THR A 86 13.48 -17.85 -27.09
C THR A 86 12.48 -18.64 -26.22
N LEU A 87 11.45 -17.97 -25.70
CA LEU A 87 10.40 -18.55 -24.86
C LEU A 87 9.26 -19.08 -25.74
N THR A 88 9.50 -20.25 -26.35
CA THR A 88 8.55 -20.89 -27.28
C THR A 88 7.61 -21.87 -26.60
N ASP A 89 7.98 -22.45 -25.45
CA ASP A 89 7.11 -23.34 -24.67
C ASP A 89 5.98 -22.53 -23.99
N PRO A 90 4.69 -22.85 -24.25
CA PRO A 90 3.56 -22.22 -23.58
C PRO A 90 3.66 -22.24 -22.04
N LYS A 91 4.20 -23.31 -21.44
CA LYS A 91 4.34 -23.40 -19.98
C LYS A 91 5.37 -22.42 -19.44
N GLU A 92 6.50 -22.24 -20.14
CA GLU A 92 7.50 -21.25 -19.76
C GLU A 92 6.96 -19.82 -19.88
N ARG A 93 6.11 -19.56 -20.88
CA ARG A 93 5.43 -18.27 -21.04
C ARG A 93 4.44 -18.00 -19.90
N ILE A 94 3.65 -18.99 -19.51
CA ILE A 94 2.75 -18.91 -18.34
C ILE A 94 3.55 -18.65 -17.05
N ALA A 95 4.61 -19.42 -16.84
CA ALA A 95 5.50 -19.23 -15.69
C ALA A 95 6.14 -17.83 -15.69
N PHE A 96 6.54 -17.32 -16.85
CA PHE A 96 7.06 -15.96 -16.98
C PHE A 96 6.02 -14.91 -16.54
N ILE A 97 4.79 -15.01 -17.04
CA ILE A 97 3.69 -14.10 -16.67
C ILE A 97 3.43 -14.16 -15.16
N ASN A 98 3.30 -15.35 -14.60
CA ASN A 98 2.98 -15.54 -13.18
C ASN A 98 4.12 -15.08 -12.27
N ASN A 99 5.38 -15.26 -12.68
CA ASN A 99 6.52 -14.71 -11.97
C ASN A 99 6.53 -13.18 -12.03
N MET A 100 6.20 -12.57 -13.17
CA MET A 100 6.07 -11.11 -13.27
C MET A 100 4.99 -10.59 -12.29
N GLN A 101 3.88 -11.32 -12.14
CA GLN A 101 2.87 -10.98 -11.13
C GLN A 101 3.38 -11.13 -9.70
N LEU A 102 4.17 -12.17 -9.36
CA LEU A 102 4.81 -12.29 -8.05
C LEU A 102 5.68 -11.06 -7.72
N TRP A 103 6.49 -10.60 -8.69
CA TRP A 103 7.30 -9.39 -8.53
C TRP A 103 6.44 -8.14 -8.32
N ASN A 104 5.36 -7.99 -9.09
CA ASN A 104 4.43 -6.87 -8.95
C ASN A 104 3.74 -6.87 -7.58
N PHE A 105 3.13 -8.00 -7.19
CA PHE A 105 2.45 -8.13 -5.89
C PHE A 105 3.40 -7.94 -4.72
N SER A 106 4.63 -8.44 -4.82
CA SER A 106 5.64 -8.22 -3.78
C SER A 106 6.03 -6.75 -3.70
N SER A 107 6.18 -6.06 -4.83
CA SER A 107 6.48 -4.62 -4.86
C SER A 107 5.36 -3.80 -4.24
N ILE A 108 4.10 -4.15 -4.52
CA ILE A 108 2.93 -3.53 -3.88
C ILE A 108 2.98 -3.79 -2.37
N LEU A 109 3.11 -5.05 -1.93
CA LEU A 109 3.22 -5.41 -0.50
C LEU A 109 4.27 -4.57 0.24
N HIS A 110 5.47 -4.39 -0.34
CA HIS A 110 6.51 -3.54 0.27
C HIS A 110 6.08 -2.06 0.33
N GLY A 111 5.41 -1.57 -0.72
CA GLY A 111 4.82 -0.23 -0.74
C GLY A 111 3.74 -0.04 0.33
N GLU A 112 2.82 -1.00 0.47
CA GLU A 112 1.77 -0.99 1.51
C GLU A 112 2.39 -0.98 2.91
N GLN A 113 3.48 -1.73 3.11
CA GLN A 113 4.22 -1.70 4.38
C GLN A 113 4.80 -0.31 4.65
N GLY A 114 5.33 0.37 3.64
CA GLY A 114 5.80 1.74 3.78
C GLY A 114 4.67 2.74 4.06
N ALA A 115 3.55 2.62 3.35
CA ALA A 115 2.36 3.46 3.53
C ALA A 115 1.77 3.30 4.95
N LEU A 116 1.77 2.07 5.49
CA LEU A 116 1.39 1.78 6.86
C LEU A 116 2.27 2.55 7.86
N ASN A 117 3.59 2.43 7.72
CA ASN A 117 4.53 3.09 8.63
C ASN A 117 4.45 4.61 8.56
N LEU A 118 4.33 5.17 7.35
CA LEU A 118 4.16 6.61 7.15
C LEU A 118 2.83 7.10 7.73
N SER A 119 1.73 6.38 7.50
CA SER A 119 0.42 6.75 8.07
C SER A 119 0.44 6.75 9.59
N ALA A 120 1.13 5.77 10.20
CA ALA A 120 1.27 5.70 11.65
C ALA A 120 2.08 6.88 12.20
N SER A 121 3.16 7.28 11.51
CA SER A 121 3.99 8.41 11.95
C SER A 121 3.25 9.74 11.86
N LEU A 122 2.31 9.89 10.92
CA LEU A 122 1.48 11.10 10.80
C LEU A 122 0.66 11.39 12.07
N CYS A 123 0.26 10.37 12.83
CA CYS A 123 -0.45 10.57 14.10
C CYS A 123 0.37 11.36 15.13
N HIS A 124 1.71 11.30 15.07
CA HIS A 124 2.59 12.02 15.99
C HIS A 124 2.80 13.49 15.61
N VAL A 125 2.57 13.87 14.35
CA VAL A 125 2.85 15.23 13.87
C VAL A 125 1.59 16.05 13.62
N LEU A 126 0.46 15.42 13.31
CA LEU A 126 -0.79 16.15 13.03
C LEU A 126 -1.42 16.68 14.32
N LEU A 127 -1.60 18.00 14.41
CA LEU A 127 -2.14 18.67 15.59
C LEU A 127 -3.67 18.54 15.66
N ASP A 128 -4.35 18.64 14.51
CA ASP A 128 -5.82 18.53 14.44
C ASP A 128 -6.28 17.09 14.77
N GLN A 129 -7.26 16.95 15.67
CA GLN A 129 -7.75 15.64 16.10
C GLN A 129 -8.43 14.86 14.98
N GLY A 130 -9.14 15.53 14.07
CA GLY A 130 -9.75 14.90 12.91
C GLY A 130 -8.70 14.41 11.91
N ALA A 131 -7.61 15.16 11.74
CA ALA A 131 -6.47 14.74 10.93
C ALA A 131 -5.77 13.51 11.55
N GLN A 132 -5.59 13.47 12.87
CA GLN A 132 -5.06 12.30 13.59
C GLN A 132 -5.95 11.07 13.44
N GLU A 133 -7.27 11.23 13.59
CA GLU A 133 -8.26 10.16 13.39
C GLU A 133 -8.22 9.63 11.96
N TYR A 134 -8.13 10.52 10.97
CA TYR A 134 -7.98 10.14 9.57
C TYR A 134 -6.68 9.36 9.31
N ALA A 135 -5.53 9.83 9.83
CA ALA A 135 -4.25 9.13 9.69
C ALA A 135 -4.25 7.75 10.39
N ALA A 136 -4.90 7.64 11.55
CA ALA A 136 -5.07 6.36 12.24
C ALA A 136 -5.95 5.40 11.42
N ASN A 137 -7.01 5.90 10.80
CA ASN A 137 -7.83 5.10 9.88
C ASN A 137 -7.02 4.63 8.68
N GLN A 138 -6.22 5.49 8.04
CA GLN A 138 -5.34 5.08 6.95
C GLN A 138 -4.34 4.01 7.39
N THR A 139 -3.71 4.17 8.56
CA THR A 139 -2.79 3.18 9.13
C THR A 139 -3.43 1.79 9.22
N ARG A 140 -4.70 1.75 9.66
CA ARG A 140 -5.48 0.54 9.76
C ARG A 140 -5.81 -0.07 8.38
N GLU A 141 -6.13 0.75 7.39
CA GLU A 141 -6.36 0.29 6.03
C GLU A 141 -5.10 -0.28 5.38
N GLU A 142 -3.96 0.40 5.48
CA GLU A 142 -2.70 -0.13 4.92
C GLU A 142 -2.25 -1.42 5.63
N ALA A 143 -2.52 -1.58 6.94
CA ALA A 143 -2.31 -2.85 7.65
C ALA A 143 -3.14 -4.01 7.07
N ARG A 144 -4.35 -3.74 6.59
CA ARG A 144 -5.18 -4.73 5.90
C ARG A 144 -4.62 -5.05 4.54
N HIS A 145 -4.13 -4.05 3.81
CA HIS A 145 -3.48 -4.26 2.50
C HIS A 145 -2.25 -5.16 2.64
N VAL A 146 -1.36 -4.85 3.59
CA VAL A 146 -0.20 -5.69 3.92
C VAL A 146 -0.63 -7.13 4.21
N THR A 147 -1.66 -7.31 5.05
CA THR A 147 -2.20 -8.63 5.38
C THR A 147 -2.73 -9.36 4.16
N ALA A 148 -3.50 -8.69 3.31
CA ALA A 148 -4.12 -9.27 2.13
C ALA A 148 -3.08 -9.72 1.10
N PHE A 149 -2.14 -8.84 0.74
CA PHE A 149 -1.09 -9.18 -0.21
C PHE A 149 -0.17 -10.27 0.34
N ALA A 150 0.21 -10.22 1.63
CA ALA A 150 1.02 -11.27 2.23
C ALA A 150 0.32 -12.64 2.18
N LYS A 151 -0.99 -12.69 2.49
CA LYS A 151 -1.79 -13.92 2.41
C LYS A 151 -1.95 -14.42 0.98
N TYR A 152 -2.26 -13.54 0.04
CA TYR A 152 -2.40 -13.89 -1.37
C TYR A 152 -1.09 -14.47 -1.91
N ILE A 153 0.03 -13.81 -1.65
CA ILE A 153 1.35 -14.27 -2.09
C ILE A 153 1.68 -15.62 -1.47
N LYS A 154 1.42 -15.80 -0.17
CA LYS A 154 1.63 -17.08 0.51
C LYS A 154 0.79 -18.20 -0.11
N ALA A 155 -0.47 -17.94 -0.45
CA ALA A 155 -1.37 -18.94 -1.03
C ALA A 155 -0.96 -19.36 -2.45
N ARG A 156 -0.34 -18.46 -3.23
CA ARG A 156 0.02 -18.72 -4.64
C ARG A 156 1.48 -19.13 -4.84
N TRP A 157 2.41 -18.55 -4.09
CA TRP A 157 3.87 -18.74 -4.24
C TRP A 157 4.60 -19.11 -2.93
N GLY A 158 3.91 -19.11 -1.78
CA GLY A 158 4.50 -19.41 -0.47
C GLY A 158 5.19 -18.23 0.20
N ARG A 159 5.88 -17.36 -0.53
CA ARG A 159 6.57 -16.17 0.02
C ARG A 159 6.77 -15.04 -1.01
N PRO A 160 6.90 -13.77 -0.57
CA PRO A 160 7.23 -12.65 -1.45
C PRO A 160 8.70 -12.66 -1.90
N VAL A 161 8.99 -11.88 -2.93
CA VAL A 161 10.36 -11.58 -3.39
C VAL A 161 10.90 -10.28 -2.79
N GLU A 162 12.19 -10.05 -2.94
CA GLU A 162 12.89 -8.89 -2.37
C GLU A 162 12.37 -7.57 -2.94
N CYS A 163 12.37 -6.53 -2.09
CA CYS A 163 12.05 -5.18 -2.51
C CYS A 163 13.13 -4.67 -3.47
N GLY A 164 12.71 -4.15 -4.63
CA GLY A 164 13.63 -3.56 -5.61
C GLY A 164 14.43 -2.40 -4.99
N ALA A 165 15.71 -2.28 -5.36
CA ALA A 165 16.63 -1.34 -4.73
C ALA A 165 16.12 0.12 -4.73
N ALA A 166 15.52 0.58 -5.83
CA ALA A 166 14.97 1.92 -5.94
C ALA A 166 13.77 2.15 -4.99
N LEU A 167 12.82 1.20 -4.96
CA LEU A 167 11.68 1.28 -4.05
C LEU A 167 12.15 1.22 -2.60
N LYS A 168 13.06 0.30 -2.27
CA LYS A 168 13.63 0.19 -0.92
C LYS A 168 14.29 1.49 -0.48
N ALA A 169 15.12 2.09 -1.34
CA ALA A 169 15.78 3.35 -1.02
C ALA A 169 14.77 4.47 -0.74
N LEU A 170 13.75 4.60 -1.59
CA LEU A 170 12.67 5.57 -1.39
C LEU A 170 11.91 5.32 -0.08
N LEU A 171 11.53 4.07 0.20
CA LEU A 171 10.78 3.72 1.40
C LEU A 171 11.59 4.01 2.68
N VAL A 172 12.89 3.72 2.68
CA VAL A 172 13.76 4.06 3.80
C VAL A 172 13.86 5.58 3.98
N GLU A 173 14.07 6.33 2.89
CA GLU A 173 14.17 7.80 2.93
C GLU A 173 12.91 8.51 3.45
N ILE A 174 11.72 8.00 3.15
CA ILE A 174 10.47 8.66 3.58
C ILE A 174 10.03 8.25 4.99
N ILE A 175 10.59 7.17 5.55
CA ILE A 175 10.21 6.64 6.86
C ILE A 175 11.23 7.04 7.94
N GLU A 176 12.52 7.02 7.61
CA GLU A 176 13.63 7.40 8.49
C GLU A 176 14.03 8.87 8.31
#